data_AF-A0A924UMT8-F1
#
_entry.id   AF-A0A924UMT8-F1
#
_cell.length_a   1.000
_cell.length_b   1.000
_cell.length_c   1.000
_cell.angle_alpha   90.00
_cell.angle_beta   90.00
_cell.angle_gamma   90.00
#
_symmetry.space_group_name_H-M   'P 1'
#
loop_
_entity.id
_entity.type
_entity.pdbx_description
1 polymer ?
#
loop_
_entity_poly.entity_id
_entity_poly.type
_entity_poly.pdbx_seq_one_letter_code
_entity_poly.pdbx_strand_id
1 'polypeptide(L)' 'FVKQPQIVAMTANAMTEDKEACFASGMDQYLSKPLQISLLVKTLKTLSDIQKKTESLRLIA' A
#
# COMPACT_ATOMS: atom_id res chain seq x y z
N PHE A 1 -9.36 -4.70 19.81
CA PHE A 1 -8.39 -3.80 19.17
C PHE A 1 -8.74 -3.69 17.69
N VAL A 2 -8.90 -2.49 17.15
CA VAL A 2 -9.17 -2.27 15.71
C VAL A 2 -7.84 -2.33 14.97
N LYS A 3 -7.79 -3.09 13.86
CA LYS A 3 -6.60 -3.14 13.00
C LYS A 3 -6.46 -1.83 12.24
N GLN A 4 -5.26 -1.26 12.23
CA GLN A 4 -4.98 -0.06 11.45
C GLN A 4 -5.16 -0.34 9.94
N PRO A 5 -5.80 0.56 9.17
CA PRO A 5 -5.93 0.43 7.73
C PRO A 5 -4.58 0.67 7.05
N GLN A 6 -4.37 0.06 5.89
CA GLN A 6 -3.21 0.37 5.06
C GLN A 6 -3.44 1.68 4.29
N ILE A 7 -2.42 2.52 4.25
CA ILE A 7 -2.44 3.86 3.67
C ILE A 7 -1.57 3.89 2.42
N VAL A 8 -2.18 4.26 1.28
CA VAL A 8 -1.49 4.44 0.00
C VAL A 8 -1.41 5.93 -0.31
N ALA A 9 -0.20 6.48 -0.32
CA ALA A 9 0.07 7.87 -0.71
C ALA A 9 -0.20 8.09 -2.19
N MET A 10 -0.80 9.23 -2.56
CA MET A 10 -0.98 9.63 -3.95
C MET A 10 -0.55 11.07 -4.17
N THR A 11 0.49 11.31 -4.96
CA THR A 11 1.02 12.67 -5.16
C THR A 11 0.95 13.10 -6.62
N ALA A 12 0.67 14.38 -6.88
CA ALA A 12 0.71 14.97 -8.22
C ALA A 12 2.13 15.36 -8.66
N ASN A 13 2.97 15.71 -7.68
CA ASN A 13 4.39 15.90 -7.85
C ASN A 13 5.10 14.63 -7.38
N ALA A 14 5.75 13.90 -8.27
CA ALA A 14 6.32 12.60 -7.98
C ALA A 14 7.84 12.67 -7.89
N MET A 15 8.34 13.51 -6.99
CA MET A 15 9.76 13.59 -6.69
C MET A 15 10.17 12.44 -5.76
N THR A 16 11.45 12.08 -5.79
CA THR A 16 11.99 11.00 -4.94
C THR A 16 11.83 11.36 -3.46
N GLU A 17 12.05 12.63 -3.12
CA GLU A 17 11.94 13.19 -1.78
C GLU A 17 10.49 13.12 -1.26
N ASP A 18 9.51 13.38 -2.12
CA ASP A 18 8.07 13.27 -1.78
C ASP A 18 7.73 11.82 -1.40
N LYS A 19 8.26 10.86 -2.16
CA LYS A 19 8.08 9.43 -1.90
C LYS A 19 8.72 9.02 -0.58
N GLU A 20 9.96 9.43 -0.32
CA GLU A 20 10.68 9.12 0.91
C GLU A 20 9.98 9.71 2.14
N ALA A 21 9.52 10.97 2.07
CA ALA A 21 8.77 11.63 3.13
C ALA A 21 7.46 10.89 3.46
N CYS A 22 6.75 10.37 2.45
CA CYS A 22 5.54 9.57 2.65
C CYS A 22 5.83 8.30 3.47
N PHE A 23 6.90 7.58 3.13
CA PHE A 23 7.28 6.36 3.85
C PHE A 23 7.78 6.65 5.27
N ALA A 24 8.60 7.70 5.44
CA ALA A 24 9.06 8.12 6.76
C ALA A 24 7.90 8.51 7.70
N SER A 25 6.78 8.98 7.13
CA SER A 25 5.55 9.32 7.87
C SER A 25 4.69 8.09 8.23
N GLY A 26 5.09 6.88 7.84
CA GLY A 26 4.39 5.63 8.17
C GLY A 26 3.34 5.18 7.15
N MET A 27 3.37 5.70 5.92
CA MET A 27 2.49 5.21 4.85
C MET A 27 3.00 3.87 4.30
N ASP A 28 2.09 2.97 3.90
CA ASP A 28 2.44 1.63 3.45
C ASP A 28 2.90 1.58 2.00
N GLN A 29 2.32 2.42 1.13
CA GLN A 29 2.54 2.42 -0.31
C GLN A 29 2.49 3.83 -0.89
N TYR A 30 2.97 3.98 -2.13
CA TYR A 30 3.03 5.26 -2.85
C TYR A 30 2.66 5.07 -4.32
N LEU A 31 1.88 6.00 -4.88
CA LEU A 31 1.49 6.07 -6.28
C LEU A 31 1.55 7.52 -6.80
N SER A 32 2.04 7.73 -8.02
CA SER A 32 2.04 9.04 -8.66
C SER A 32 0.75 9.31 -9.43
N LYS A 33 0.33 10.57 -9.53
CA LYS A 33 -0.65 11.06 -10.50
C LYS A 33 0.06 11.58 -11.77
N PRO A 34 -0.56 11.50 -12.96
CA PRO A 34 -1.87 10.89 -13.23
C PRO A 34 -1.84 9.38 -12.98
N LEU A 35 -2.92 8.87 -12.36
CA LEU A 35 -2.97 7.51 -11.87
C LEU A 35 -3.12 6.52 -13.02
N GLN A 36 -2.24 5.53 -13.09
CA GLN A 36 -2.43 4.38 -13.97
C GLN A 36 -3.29 3.33 -13.28
N ILE A 37 -4.45 3.01 -13.88
CA ILE A 37 -5.42 2.04 -13.31
C ILE A 37 -4.79 0.66 -13.11
N SER A 38 -3.94 0.21 -14.04
CA SER A 38 -3.23 -1.06 -13.93
C SER A 38 -2.33 -1.12 -12.69
N LEU A 39 -1.63 -0.03 -12.39
CA LEU A 39 -0.77 0.10 -11.23
C LEU A 39 -1.59 0.14 -9.93
N LEU A 40 -2.68 0.92 -9.91
CA LEU A 40 -3.61 0.95 -8.77
C LEU A 40 -4.14 -0.47 -8.45
N VAL A 41 -4.67 -1.16 -9.47
CA VAL A 41 -5.22 -2.51 -9.30
C VAL A 41 -4.16 -3.49 -8.80
N LYS A 42 -2.93 -3.39 -9.30
CA LYS A 42 -1.80 -4.20 -8.83
C LYS A 42 -1.52 -3.95 -7.34
N THR A 43 -1.40 -2.69 -6.94
CA THR A 43 -1.16 -2.30 -5.54
C THR A 43 -2.28 -2.80 -4.62
N LEU A 44 -3.54 -2.57 -4.99
CA LEU A 44 -4.68 -3.04 -4.20
C LEU A 44 -4.72 -4.57 -4.06
N LYS A 45 -4.43 -5.30 -5.13
CA LYS A 45 -4.33 -6.78 -5.08
C LYS A 45 -3.25 -7.21 -4.10
N THR A 46 -2.05 -6.66 -4.22
CA THR A 46 -0.93 -6.96 -3.31
C THR A 46 -1.30 -6.72 -1.85
N LEU A 47 -1.98 -5.62 -1.53
CA LEU A 47 -2.40 -5.32 -0.16
C LEU A 47 -3.56 -6.24 0.32
N SER A 48 -4.47 -6.62 -0.57
CA SER A 48 -5.57 -7.54 -0.24
C SER A 48 -5.10 -9.00 -0.06
N ASP A 49 -4.07 -9.43 -0.80
CA ASP A 49 -3.57 -10.80 -0.76
C ASP A 49 -2.80 -11.10 0.54
N ILE A 50 -2.27 -10.06 1.21
CA ILE A 50 -1.71 -10.18 2.57
C ILE A 50 -2.76 -10.75 3.52
N GLN A 51 -4.05 -10.40 3.37
CA GLN A 51 -5.10 -10.96 4.22
C GLN A 51 -5.27 -12.48 4.03
N LYS A 52 -5.20 -12.99 2.79
CA LYS A 52 -5.37 -14.43 2.52
C LYS A 52 -4.18 -15.27 2.99
N LYS A 53 -2.95 -14.76 2.86
CA LYS A 53 -1.75 -15.50 3.27
C LYS A 53 -1.60 -15.55 4.80
N THR A 54 -1.94 -14.47 5.50
CA THR A 54 -1.92 -14.42 6.98
C THR A 54 -2.98 -15.33 7.60
N GLU A 55 -4.18 -15.44 7.01
CA GLU A 55 -5.22 -16.38 7.46
C GLU A 55 -4.80 -17.84 7.22
N SER A 56 -4.20 -18.15 6.07
CA SER A 56 -3.73 -19.51 5.76
C SER A 56 -2.58 -19.96 6.66
N LEU A 57 -1.64 -19.07 7.00
CA LEU A 57 -0.54 -19.37 7.94
C LEU A 57 -1.01 -19.54 9.41
N ARG A 58 -2.14 -18.94 9.81
CA ARG A 58 -2.73 -19.13 11.13
C ARG A 58 -3.48 -20.45 11.27
N LEU A 59 -3.88 -21.08 10.17
CA LEU A 59 -4.61 -22.35 10.17
C LEU A 59 -3.69 -23.57 10.36
N ILE A 60 -2.38 -23.38 10.22
CA ILE A 60 -1.34 -24.43 10.26
C ILE A 60 -0.39 -24.29 11.47
N ALA A 61 -0.64 -23.33 12.37
CA ALA A 61 0.14 -23.06 13.58
C ALA A 61 -0.66 -23.34 14.86
#